data_AF-A0A5J9T1M4-F1
#
_entry.id   AF-A0A5J9T1M4-F1
#
_cell.length_a   1.000
_cell.length_b   1.000
_cell.length_c   1.000
_cell.angle_alpha   90.00
_cell.angle_beta   90.00
_cell.angle_gamma   90.00
#
_symmetry.space_group_name_H-M   'P 1'
#
loop_
_entity.id
_entity.type
_entity.pdbx_description
1 polymer ?
#
loop_
_entity_poly.entity_id
_entity_poly.type
_entity_poly.pdbx_seq_one_letter_code
_entity_poly.pdbx_strand_id
1 'polypeptide(L)'
;MGIAGTEVAKESADVIILDDNFSTIVTVAKWGRSVYINIQKFVQFQLTVNVVALIVNFSSACLIGSAPLTAVQLLWVNMIMDTLGALALATEPPNNDLMKRAPVGRKGNFISNVMWRNILGQSSNQFLVIWYLQSQGKWLFGIKGDDSDLVLNTIIFNCFVFCQVFNEVSSREMEKIDVFEGILDNNVFVAVLGSTVIFQFIIIQFLGSFANTTPLTFMQWFASIFIGFVGMPVAVAVKMIPHRLCVEREHK
;
A
#
# COMPACT_ATOMS: atom_id res chain seq x y z
N MET A 1 11.39 18.49 -32.20
CA MET A 1 12.65 19.24 -32.06
C MET A 1 12.32 20.69 -31.76
N GLY A 2 12.89 21.21 -30.68
CA GLY A 2 12.66 22.55 -30.14
C GLY A 2 13.46 23.63 -30.86
N ILE A 3 14.62 23.30 -31.42
CA ILE A 3 15.47 24.28 -32.11
C ILE A 3 15.23 24.21 -33.63
N ALA A 4 15.43 23.04 -34.23
CA ALA A 4 15.34 22.83 -35.67
C ALA A 4 13.92 22.53 -36.19
N GLY A 5 12.94 22.34 -35.30
CA GLY A 5 11.55 22.04 -35.69
C GLY A 5 10.76 23.28 -36.12
N THR A 6 9.95 23.13 -37.17
CA THR A 6 8.99 24.16 -37.61
C THR A 6 7.92 24.40 -36.55
N GLU A 7 7.36 25.61 -36.49
CA GLU A 7 6.34 25.98 -35.49
C GLU A 7 5.09 25.10 -35.62
N VAL A 8 4.64 24.82 -36.85
CA VAL A 8 3.51 23.92 -37.11
C VAL A 8 3.74 22.52 -36.54
N ALA A 9 4.98 22.00 -36.64
CA ALA A 9 5.33 20.71 -36.09
C ALA A 9 5.43 20.74 -34.55
N LYS A 10 5.81 21.87 -33.95
CA LYS A 10 5.83 22.06 -32.49
C LYS A 10 4.42 22.13 -31.92
N GLU A 11 3.52 22.87 -32.56
CA GLU A 11 2.11 22.98 -32.15
C GLU A 11 1.34 21.67 -32.30
N SER A 12 1.72 20.83 -33.26
CA SER A 12 1.08 19.53 -33.50
C SER A 12 1.65 18.37 -32.66
N ALA A 13 2.72 18.60 -31.88
CA ALA A 13 3.42 17.54 -31.15
C ALA A 13 3.01 17.48 -29.68
N ASP A 14 2.75 16.28 -29.17
CA ASP A 14 2.43 16.06 -27.74
C ASP A 14 3.65 16.29 -26.82
N VAL A 15 4.87 16.10 -27.35
CA VAL A 15 6.12 16.24 -26.60
C VAL A 15 7.17 16.94 -27.47
N ILE A 16 7.74 18.03 -26.95
CA ILE A 16 8.78 18.81 -27.62
C ILE A 16 10.12 18.62 -26.91
N ILE A 17 11.13 18.15 -27.64
CA ILE A 17 12.51 18.01 -27.17
C ILE A 17 13.21 19.36 -27.31
N LEU A 18 13.49 20.04 -26.19
CA LEU A 18 14.03 21.41 -26.20
C LEU A 18 15.49 21.50 -26.67
N ASP A 19 16.28 20.46 -26.43
CA ASP A 19 17.73 20.42 -26.68
C ASP A 19 18.12 19.72 -27.99
N ASP A 20 17.13 19.28 -28.78
CA ASP A 20 17.29 18.51 -30.02
C ASP A 20 18.17 17.25 -29.90
N ASN A 21 18.34 16.72 -28.67
CA ASN A 21 19.15 15.54 -28.43
C ASN A 21 18.29 14.26 -28.40
N PHE A 22 18.65 13.27 -29.23
CA PHE A 22 17.99 11.97 -29.23
C PHE A 22 18.11 11.21 -27.89
N SER A 23 19.13 11.50 -27.06
CA SER A 23 19.24 10.90 -25.73
C SER A 23 18.07 11.29 -24.83
N THR A 24 17.50 12.48 -25.01
CA THR A 24 16.34 12.97 -24.25
C THR A 24 15.12 12.08 -24.48
N ILE A 25 14.97 11.49 -25.67
CA ILE A 25 13.90 10.52 -25.97
C ILE A 25 14.01 9.29 -25.08
N VAL A 26 15.23 8.76 -24.92
CA VAL A 26 15.49 7.58 -24.08
C VAL A 26 15.19 7.90 -22.62
N THR A 27 15.59 9.07 -22.15
CA THR A 27 15.30 9.54 -20.78
C THR A 27 13.79 9.67 -20.55
N VAL A 28 13.05 10.31 -21.47
CA VAL A 28 11.60 10.44 -21.39
C VAL A 28 10.92 9.07 -21.39
N ALA A 29 11.37 8.14 -22.23
CA ALA A 29 10.84 6.77 -22.24
C ALA A 29 11.10 6.03 -20.92
N LYS A 30 12.28 6.21 -20.31
CA LYS A 30 12.61 5.64 -18.99
C LYS A 30 11.69 6.20 -17.90
N TRP A 31 11.45 7.52 -17.90
CA TRP A 31 10.52 8.16 -16.96
C TRP A 31 9.08 7.69 -17.17
N GLY A 32 8.62 7.58 -18.42
CA GLY A 32 7.28 7.06 -18.73
C GLY A 32 7.06 5.63 -18.21
N ARG A 33 8.05 4.74 -18.36
CA ARG A 33 8.02 3.39 -17.79
C ARG A 33 7.97 3.40 -16.26
N SER A 34 8.72 4.31 -15.63
CA SER A 34 8.73 4.46 -14.18
C SER A 34 7.37 4.90 -13.66
N VAL A 35 6.77 5.92 -14.27
CA VAL A 35 5.43 6.41 -13.89
C VAL A 35 4.40 5.29 -14.00
N TYR A 36 4.41 4.52 -15.08
CA TYR A 36 3.49 3.38 -15.24
C TYR A 36 3.60 2.37 -14.09
N ILE A 37 4.83 1.99 -13.73
CA ILE A 37 5.08 1.04 -12.64
C ILE A 37 4.71 1.63 -11.28
N ASN A 38 5.01 2.91 -11.04
CA ASN A 38 4.65 3.59 -9.80
C ASN A 38 3.12 3.66 -9.61
N ILE A 39 2.36 3.89 -10.69
CA ILE A 39 0.89 3.82 -10.65
C ILE A 39 0.43 2.38 -10.36
N GLN A 40 1.06 1.36 -10.95
CA GLN A 40 0.72 -0.03 -10.61
C GLN A 40 0.97 -0.35 -9.13
N LYS A 41 2.10 0.09 -8.55
CA LYS A 41 2.40 -0.07 -7.12
C LYS A 41 1.34 0.59 -6.24
N PHE A 42 0.99 1.85 -6.57
CA PHE A 42 -0.08 2.58 -5.90
C PHE A 42 -1.43 1.84 -5.98
N VAL A 43 -1.84 1.39 -7.17
CA VAL A 43 -3.10 0.66 -7.33
C VAL A 43 -3.08 -0.68 -6.58
N GLN A 44 -1.95 -1.38 -6.55
CA GLN A 44 -1.80 -2.60 -5.75
C GLN A 44 -2.05 -2.33 -4.26
N PHE A 45 -1.42 -1.28 -3.73
CA PHE A 45 -1.59 -0.85 -2.34
C PHE A 45 -3.04 -0.47 -2.05
N GLN A 46 -3.58 0.48 -2.81
CA GLN A 46 -4.94 1.02 -2.64
C GLN A 46 -6.02 -0.06 -2.73
N LEU A 47 -5.90 -0.98 -3.69
CA LEU A 47 -6.86 -2.06 -3.85
C LEU A 47 -6.79 -3.04 -2.68
N THR A 48 -5.59 -3.33 -2.16
CA THR A 48 -5.42 -4.19 -0.99
C THR A 48 -6.10 -3.59 0.24
N VAL A 49 -5.86 -2.31 0.54
CA VAL A 49 -6.47 -1.60 1.67
C VAL A 49 -7.99 -1.65 1.58
N ASN A 50 -8.54 -1.28 0.42
CA ASN A 50 -9.99 -1.24 0.19
C ASN A 50 -10.65 -2.62 0.31
N VAL A 51 -10.04 -3.66 -0.26
CA VAL A 51 -10.55 -5.03 -0.19
C VAL A 51 -10.57 -5.52 1.26
N VAL A 52 -9.50 -5.28 2.02
CA VAL A 52 -9.45 -5.69 3.44
C VAL A 52 -10.46 -4.92 4.26
N ALA A 53 -10.51 -3.60 4.12
CA ALA A 53 -11.47 -2.76 4.84
C ALA A 53 -12.91 -3.22 4.59
N LEU A 54 -13.26 -3.51 3.34
CA LEU A 54 -14.59 -3.98 2.98
C LEU A 54 -14.89 -5.36 3.57
N ILE A 55 -14.00 -6.34 3.38
CA ILE A 55 -14.23 -7.72 3.85
C ILE A 55 -14.30 -7.77 5.38
N VAL A 56 -13.39 -7.09 6.09
CA VAL A 56 -13.36 -7.05 7.55
C VAL A 56 -14.63 -6.42 8.13
N ASN A 57 -15.04 -5.26 7.62
CA ASN A 57 -16.23 -4.58 8.15
C ASN A 57 -17.50 -5.34 7.81
N PHE A 58 -17.61 -5.84 6.57
CA PHE A 58 -18.77 -6.61 6.14
C PHE A 58 -18.92 -7.91 6.94
N SER A 59 -17.85 -8.70 7.05
CA SER A 59 -17.88 -9.96 7.81
C SER A 59 -18.17 -9.74 9.30
N SER A 60 -17.57 -8.72 9.92
CA SER A 60 -17.85 -8.40 11.33
C SER A 60 -19.27 -7.91 11.54
N ALA A 61 -19.80 -7.07 10.63
CA ALA A 61 -21.18 -6.62 10.70
C ALA A 61 -22.17 -7.80 10.58
N CYS A 62 -21.89 -8.79 9.71
CA CYS A 62 -22.74 -9.97 9.58
C CYS A 62 -22.65 -10.95 10.76
N LEU A 63 -21.47 -11.13 11.36
CA LEU A 63 -21.25 -12.12 12.42
C LEU A 63 -21.56 -11.59 13.83
N ILE A 64 -21.14 -10.36 14.11
CA ILE A 64 -21.16 -9.75 15.46
C ILE A 64 -22.28 -8.70 15.56
N GLY A 65 -22.75 -8.15 14.43
CA GLY A 65 -23.75 -7.09 14.39
C GLY A 65 -23.17 -5.68 14.54
N SER A 66 -21.86 -5.56 14.79
CA SER A 66 -21.14 -4.29 14.90
C SER A 66 -19.84 -4.32 14.08
N ALA A 67 -19.54 -3.20 13.41
CA ALA A 67 -18.28 -3.03 12.69
C ALA A 67 -17.15 -2.66 13.68
N PRO A 68 -15.96 -3.26 13.52
CA PRO A 68 -14.81 -3.02 14.39
C PRO A 68 -14.19 -1.64 14.17
N LEU A 69 -14.37 -1.09 12.96
CA LEU A 69 -13.83 0.19 12.53
C LEU A 69 -14.98 1.17 12.36
N THR A 70 -14.84 2.34 12.96
CA THR A 70 -15.84 3.40 12.83
C THR A 70 -15.73 4.10 11.47
N ALA A 71 -16.78 4.80 11.04
CA ALA A 71 -16.76 5.55 9.79
C ALA A 71 -15.62 6.58 9.74
N VAL A 72 -15.31 7.23 10.86
CA VAL A 72 -14.22 8.21 10.98
C VAL A 72 -12.85 7.54 10.83
N GLN A 73 -12.66 6.36 11.43
CA GLN A 73 -11.43 5.58 11.31
C GLN A 73 -11.20 5.10 9.87
N LEU A 74 -12.25 4.68 9.18
CA LEU A 74 -12.18 4.32 7.76
C LEU A 74 -11.87 5.51 6.86
N LEU A 75 -12.45 6.68 7.16
CA LEU A 75 -12.13 7.91 6.43
C LEU A 75 -10.67 8.31 6.63
N TRP A 76 -10.13 8.19 7.84
CA TRP A 76 -8.71 8.43 8.12
C TRP A 76 -7.80 7.57 7.24
N VAL A 77 -8.07 6.26 7.16
CA VAL A 77 -7.27 5.34 6.35
C VAL A 77 -7.46 5.64 4.85
N ASN A 78 -8.70 5.66 4.37
CA ASN A 78 -8.99 5.74 2.94
C ASN A 78 -8.74 7.12 2.31
N MET A 79 -8.80 8.19 3.09
CA MET A 79 -8.66 9.56 2.57
C MET A 79 -7.29 10.16 2.86
N ILE A 80 -6.71 9.91 4.04
CA ILE A 80 -5.47 10.59 4.45
C ILE A 80 -4.28 9.66 4.27
N MET A 81 -4.31 8.47 4.88
CA MET A 81 -3.19 7.53 4.75
C MET A 81 -2.98 7.11 3.30
N ASP A 82 -4.07 6.78 2.60
CA ASP A 82 -4.00 6.35 1.21
C ASP A 82 -3.49 7.45 0.27
N THR A 83 -3.85 8.71 0.50
CA THR A 83 -3.34 9.82 -0.33
C THR A 83 -1.86 10.12 -0.06
N LEU A 84 -1.44 10.01 1.20
CA LEU A 84 -0.02 10.13 1.57
C LEU A 84 0.79 8.98 0.97
N GLY A 85 0.30 7.74 1.08
CA GLY A 85 0.95 6.57 0.48
C GLY A 85 0.96 6.61 -1.05
N ALA A 86 -0.09 7.14 -1.68
CA ALA A 86 -0.11 7.40 -3.12
C ALA A 86 1.02 8.34 -3.54
N LEU A 87 1.22 9.43 -2.80
CA LEU A 87 2.30 10.38 -3.05
C LEU A 87 3.68 9.72 -2.88
N ALA A 88 3.85 8.89 -1.84
CA ALA A 88 5.09 8.19 -1.56
C ALA A 88 5.46 7.19 -2.67
N LEU A 89 4.50 6.39 -3.14
CA LEU A 89 4.70 5.40 -4.20
C LEU A 89 4.78 6.01 -5.60
N ALA A 90 4.11 7.14 -5.85
CA ALA A 90 4.15 7.82 -7.14
C ALA A 90 5.51 8.50 -7.42
N THR A 91 6.19 8.97 -6.37
CA THR A 91 7.42 9.79 -6.46
C THR A 91 8.71 8.98 -6.51
N GLU A 92 8.64 7.65 -6.67
CA GLU A 92 9.84 6.83 -6.73
C GLU A 92 10.68 7.07 -7.99
N PRO A 93 12.01 7.23 -7.84
CA PRO A 93 12.90 7.51 -8.97
C PRO A 93 13.08 6.29 -9.89
N PRO A 94 13.39 6.51 -11.18
CA PRO A 94 13.45 5.45 -12.17
C PRO A 94 14.71 4.57 -12.05
N ASN A 95 14.51 3.28 -11.81
CA ASN A 95 15.61 2.30 -11.76
C ASN A 95 16.14 1.95 -13.17
N ASN A 96 17.44 1.66 -13.30
CA ASN A 96 18.08 1.22 -14.54
C ASN A 96 17.59 -0.17 -15.00
N ASP A 97 17.13 -1.02 -14.09
CA ASP A 97 16.56 -2.33 -14.44
C ASP A 97 15.26 -2.22 -15.25
N LEU A 98 14.57 -1.06 -15.22
CA LEU A 98 13.33 -0.82 -15.97
C LEU A 98 13.52 -0.89 -17.49
N MET A 99 14.73 -0.58 -17.96
CA MET A 99 15.05 -0.60 -19.40
C MET A 99 15.32 -2.02 -19.91
N LYS A 100 15.66 -2.97 -19.02
CA LYS A 100 15.89 -4.38 -19.37
C LYS A 100 14.60 -5.16 -19.60
N ARG A 101 13.46 -4.64 -19.12
CA ARG A 101 12.14 -5.26 -19.29
C ARG A 101 11.58 -4.99 -20.67
N ALA A 102 10.87 -5.98 -21.22
CA ALA A 102 10.09 -5.83 -22.45
C ALA A 102 9.01 -4.74 -22.29
N PRO A 103 8.67 -3.99 -23.36
CA PRO A 103 7.61 -3.00 -23.29
C PRO A 103 6.26 -3.65 -23.02
N VAL A 104 5.42 -2.97 -22.22
CA VAL A 104 4.07 -3.44 -21.90
C VAL A 104 3.23 -3.38 -23.18
N GLY A 105 2.63 -4.51 -23.57
CA GLY A 105 1.77 -4.59 -24.75
C GLY A 105 0.44 -3.86 -24.55
N ARG A 106 -0.13 -3.30 -25.63
CA ARG A 106 -1.44 -2.60 -25.61
C ARG A 106 -2.62 -3.45 -25.12
N LYS A 107 -2.50 -4.78 -25.16
CA LYS A 107 -3.51 -5.75 -24.71
C LYS A 107 -3.21 -6.38 -23.34
N GLY A 108 -2.11 -5.97 -22.69
CA GLY A 108 -1.77 -6.47 -21.36
C GLY A 108 -2.75 -5.94 -20.32
N ASN A 109 -3.18 -6.80 -19.39
CA ASN A 109 -4.02 -6.36 -18.27
C ASN A 109 -3.23 -5.38 -17.39
N PHE A 110 -3.84 -4.23 -17.06
CA PHE A 110 -3.23 -3.24 -16.17
C PHE A 110 -2.91 -3.83 -14.78
N ILE A 111 -3.83 -4.64 -14.25
CA ILE A 111 -3.59 -5.43 -13.04
C ILE A 111 -3.00 -6.77 -13.48
N SER A 112 -1.71 -6.96 -13.24
CA SER A 112 -1.02 -8.21 -13.56
C SER A 112 -1.46 -9.34 -12.63
N ASN A 113 -1.26 -10.59 -13.05
CA ASN A 113 -1.52 -11.73 -12.17
C ASN A 113 -0.61 -11.74 -10.94
N VAL A 114 0.57 -11.13 -11.03
CA VAL A 114 1.49 -10.95 -9.90
C VAL A 114 0.88 -9.99 -8.88
N MET A 115 0.30 -8.87 -9.33
CA MET A 115 -0.42 -7.93 -8.46
C MET A 115 -1.61 -8.63 -7.80
N TRP A 116 -2.43 -9.39 -8.55
CA TRP A 116 -3.55 -10.14 -7.98
C TRP A 116 -3.11 -11.12 -6.88
N ARG A 117 -2.03 -11.88 -7.12
CA ARG A 117 -1.46 -12.78 -6.11
C ARG A 117 -1.05 -12.02 -4.85
N ASN A 118 -0.35 -10.89 -5.02
CA ASN A 118 0.10 -10.07 -3.90
C ASN A 118 -1.09 -9.47 -3.12
N ILE A 119 -2.09 -8.92 -3.82
CA ILE A 119 -3.32 -8.36 -3.25
C ILE A 119 -4.06 -9.45 -2.47
N LEU A 120 -4.37 -10.59 -3.08
CA LEU A 120 -5.13 -11.66 -2.42
C LEU A 120 -4.36 -12.26 -1.23
N GLY A 121 -3.04 -12.44 -1.35
CA GLY A 121 -2.21 -12.94 -0.27
C GLY A 121 -2.16 -11.99 0.93
N GLN A 122 -1.93 -10.70 0.69
CA GLN A 122 -1.96 -9.68 1.74
C GLN A 122 -3.34 -9.51 2.35
N SER A 123 -4.38 -9.43 1.51
CA SER A 123 -5.74 -9.23 1.99
C SER A 123 -6.24 -10.39 2.84
N SER A 124 -5.91 -11.64 2.45
CA SER A 124 -6.25 -12.82 3.23
C SER A 124 -5.52 -12.84 4.58
N ASN A 125 -4.23 -12.49 4.60
CA ASN A 125 -3.46 -12.42 5.83
C ASN A 125 -4.01 -11.35 6.80
N GLN A 126 -4.23 -10.13 6.31
CA GLN A 126 -4.77 -9.05 7.13
C GLN A 126 -6.18 -9.38 7.63
N PHE A 127 -7.02 -10.00 6.78
CA PHE A 127 -8.33 -10.48 7.20
C PHE A 127 -8.23 -11.49 8.35
N LEU A 128 -7.37 -12.51 8.23
CA LEU A 128 -7.18 -13.54 9.27
C LEU A 128 -6.67 -12.93 10.58
N VAL A 129 -5.71 -12.01 10.50
CA VAL A 129 -5.15 -11.32 11.67
C VAL A 129 -6.22 -10.50 12.40
N ILE A 130 -6.99 -9.69 11.65
CA ILE A 130 -8.03 -8.84 12.24
C ILE A 130 -9.18 -9.70 12.78
N TRP A 131 -9.58 -10.75 12.05
CA TRP A 131 -10.61 -11.69 12.49
C TRP A 131 -10.20 -12.44 13.77
N TYR A 132 -8.93 -12.85 13.86
CA TYR A 132 -8.39 -13.45 15.07
C TYR A 132 -8.41 -12.47 16.26
N LEU A 133 -8.02 -11.20 16.03
CA LEU A 133 -8.10 -10.15 17.04
C LEU A 133 -9.55 -9.88 17.48
N GLN A 134 -10.52 -9.90 16.57
CA GLN A 134 -11.94 -9.76 16.93
C GLN A 134 -12.44 -10.93 17.77
N SER A 135 -12.08 -12.16 17.41
CA SER A 135 -12.56 -13.36 18.09
C SER A 135 -11.89 -13.55 19.47
N GLN A 136 -10.58 -13.37 19.56
CA GLN A 136 -9.77 -13.72 20.73
C GLN A 136 -9.09 -12.54 21.42
N GLY A 137 -9.19 -11.33 20.87
CA GLY A 137 -8.45 -10.16 21.39
C GLY A 137 -8.81 -9.79 22.84
N LYS A 138 -10.07 -9.96 23.26
CA LYS A 138 -10.47 -9.70 24.66
C LYS A 138 -9.72 -10.61 25.64
N TRP A 139 -9.58 -11.89 25.29
CA TRP A 139 -8.85 -12.87 26.08
C TRP A 139 -7.34 -12.64 26.01
N LEU A 140 -6.81 -12.40 24.81
CA LEU A 140 -5.38 -12.19 24.54
C LEU A 140 -4.81 -10.99 25.31
N PHE A 141 -5.55 -9.89 25.39
CA PHE A 141 -5.14 -8.68 26.10
C PHE A 141 -5.67 -8.61 27.54
N GLY A 142 -6.37 -9.66 28.01
CA GLY A 142 -6.88 -9.74 29.39
C GLY A 142 -7.86 -8.61 29.75
N ILE A 143 -8.60 -8.08 28.79
CA ILE A 143 -9.45 -6.90 28.96
C ILE A 143 -10.75 -7.33 29.65
N LYS A 144 -11.01 -6.79 30.85
CA LYS A 144 -12.25 -6.99 31.61
C LYS A 144 -12.87 -5.62 31.94
N GLY A 145 -14.14 -5.42 31.58
CA GLY A 145 -14.90 -4.20 31.88
C GLY A 145 -15.94 -3.85 30.80
N ASP A 146 -16.80 -2.88 31.10
CA ASP A 146 -17.84 -2.37 30.18
C ASP A 146 -17.22 -1.66 28.95
N ASP A 147 -16.05 -1.02 29.10
CA ASP A 147 -15.33 -0.39 27.98
C ASP A 147 -14.50 -1.37 27.13
N SER A 148 -14.67 -2.68 27.35
CA SER A 148 -13.83 -3.70 26.70
C SER A 148 -13.92 -3.69 25.17
N ASP A 149 -15.09 -3.38 24.61
CA ASP A 149 -15.30 -3.28 23.17
C ASP A 149 -14.62 -2.05 22.56
N LEU A 150 -14.64 -0.91 23.26
CA LEU A 150 -13.99 0.32 22.81
C LEU A 150 -12.46 0.15 22.76
N VAL A 151 -11.88 -0.47 23.79
CA VAL A 151 -10.44 -0.75 23.85
C VAL A 151 -10.06 -1.74 22.75
N LEU A 152 -10.83 -2.81 22.55
CA LEU A 152 -10.56 -3.79 21.50
C LEU A 152 -10.62 -3.17 20.11
N ASN A 153 -11.66 -2.37 19.82
CA ASN A 153 -11.80 -1.68 18.53
C ASN A 153 -10.63 -0.71 18.29
N THR A 154 -10.13 -0.06 19.35
CA THR A 154 -8.94 0.81 19.24
C THR A 154 -7.68 0.01 18.90
N ILE A 155 -7.48 -1.17 19.51
CA ILE A 155 -6.36 -2.06 19.19
C ILE A 155 -6.49 -2.56 17.74
N ILE A 156 -7.68 -2.97 17.32
CA ILE A 156 -7.94 -3.42 15.94
C ILE A 156 -7.64 -2.29 14.95
N PHE A 157 -8.10 -1.07 15.22
CA PHE A 157 -7.81 0.10 14.39
C PHE A 157 -6.32 0.39 14.31
N ASN A 158 -5.61 0.40 15.45
CA ASN A 158 -4.17 0.65 15.47
C ASN A 158 -3.38 -0.45 14.73
N CYS A 159 -3.73 -1.71 14.95
CA CYS A 159 -3.14 -2.84 14.23
C CYS A 159 -3.42 -2.76 12.73
N PHE A 160 -4.64 -2.39 12.33
CA PHE A 160 -5.01 -2.24 10.93
C PHE A 160 -4.17 -1.17 10.24
N VAL A 161 -3.97 -0.02 10.88
CA VAL A 161 -3.12 1.06 10.37
C VAL A 161 -1.68 0.59 10.20
N PHE A 162 -1.10 -0.10 11.19
CA PHE A 162 0.26 -0.62 11.06
C PHE A 162 0.38 -1.70 9.98
N CYS A 163 -0.63 -2.57 9.83
CA CYS A 163 -0.69 -3.49 8.69
C CYS A 163 -0.64 -2.75 7.35
N GLN A 164 -1.29 -1.58 7.23
CA GLN A 164 -1.21 -0.78 6.01
C GLN A 164 0.15 -0.14 5.81
N VAL A 165 0.75 0.43 6.86
CA VAL A 165 2.13 0.97 6.80
C VAL A 165 3.12 -0.08 6.29
N PHE A 166 3.04 -1.31 6.80
CA PHE A 166 3.92 -2.39 6.34
C PHE A 166 3.53 -2.94 4.96
N ASN A 167 2.25 -2.91 4.60
CA ASN A 167 1.80 -3.26 3.27
C ASN A 167 2.27 -2.23 2.22
N GLU A 168 2.32 -0.94 2.56
CA GLU A 168 2.86 0.12 1.72
C GLU A 168 4.33 -0.18 1.38
N VAL A 169 5.13 -0.49 2.41
CA VAL A 169 6.52 -0.96 2.25
C VAL A 169 6.59 -2.18 1.34
N SER A 170 5.78 -3.20 1.58
CA SER A 170 5.73 -4.40 0.73
C SER A 170 5.32 -4.13 -0.72
N SER A 171 4.41 -3.17 -0.94
CA SER A 171 3.88 -2.82 -2.27
C SER A 171 4.89 -2.07 -3.14
N ARG A 172 5.91 -1.49 -2.51
CA ARG A 172 7.02 -0.79 -3.16
C ARG A 172 7.77 -1.65 -4.19
N GLU A 173 7.87 -2.95 -3.95
CA GLU A 173 8.50 -3.90 -4.88
C GLU A 173 7.53 -5.05 -5.18
N MET A 174 6.98 -5.10 -6.40
CA MET A 174 5.96 -6.10 -6.76
C MET A 174 6.51 -7.52 -6.93
N GLU A 175 7.78 -7.65 -7.34
CA GLU A 175 8.41 -8.94 -7.70
C GLU A 175 9.64 -9.27 -6.87
N LYS A 176 10.42 -8.27 -6.44
CA LYS A 176 11.64 -8.49 -5.66
C LYS A 176 11.31 -8.84 -4.21
N ILE A 177 12.11 -9.74 -3.65
CA ILE A 177 12.01 -10.20 -2.25
C ILE A 177 12.61 -9.14 -1.31
N ASP A 178 13.64 -8.41 -1.76
CA ASP A 178 14.31 -7.37 -0.99
C ASP A 178 13.49 -6.08 -0.98
N VAL A 179 12.52 -6.03 -0.08
CA VAL A 179 11.63 -4.86 0.11
C VAL A 179 12.37 -3.69 0.80
N PHE A 180 13.40 -3.99 1.60
CA PHE A 180 14.14 -3.00 2.39
C PHE A 180 15.24 -2.27 1.62
N GLU A 181 15.62 -2.77 0.45
CA GLU A 181 16.70 -2.17 -0.33
C GLU A 181 16.28 -0.78 -0.85
N GLY A 182 17.06 0.25 -0.53
CA GLY A 182 16.85 1.62 -1.01
C GLY A 182 15.65 2.36 -0.40
N ILE A 183 15.04 1.90 0.71
CA ILE A 183 13.92 2.62 1.37
C ILE A 183 14.37 4.01 1.81
N LEU A 184 15.59 4.11 2.34
CA LEU A 184 16.15 5.35 2.87
C LEU A 184 16.61 6.33 1.77
N ASP A 185 16.69 5.89 0.52
CA ASP A 185 17.11 6.74 -0.59
C ASP A 185 15.98 7.67 -1.06
N ASN A 186 14.72 7.32 -0.78
CA ASN A 186 13.57 8.17 -1.09
C ASN A 186 13.11 8.95 0.15
N ASN A 187 13.61 10.19 0.28
CA ASN A 187 13.24 11.10 1.36
C ASN A 187 11.72 11.33 1.48
N VAL A 188 10.98 11.34 0.36
CA VAL A 188 9.53 11.52 0.37
C VAL A 188 8.84 10.32 1.00
N PHE A 189 9.28 9.11 0.65
CA PHE A 189 8.74 7.87 1.20
C PHE A 189 8.97 7.77 2.72
N VAL A 190 10.19 8.06 3.18
CA VAL A 190 10.51 8.06 4.62
C VAL A 190 9.72 9.13 5.38
N ALA A 191 9.56 10.32 4.79
CA ALA A 191 8.78 11.41 5.39
C ALA A 191 7.29 11.06 5.50
N VAL A 192 6.72 10.38 4.50
CA VAL A 192 5.33 9.92 4.53
C VAL A 192 5.12 8.84 5.58
N LEU A 193 5.99 7.82 5.64
CA LEU A 193 5.91 6.78 6.66
C LEU A 193 6.04 7.36 8.07
N GLY A 194 7.03 8.23 8.28
CA GLY A 194 7.25 8.90 9.57
C GLY A 194 6.05 9.77 9.97
N SER A 195 5.52 10.57 9.05
CA SER A 195 4.36 11.41 9.34
C SER A 195 3.10 10.58 9.64
N THR A 196 2.89 9.46 8.95
CA THR A 196 1.76 8.53 9.20
C THR A 196 1.82 7.95 10.61
N VAL A 197 2.98 7.50 11.07
CA VAL A 197 3.16 6.97 12.44
C VAL A 197 2.94 8.07 13.49
N ILE A 198 3.45 9.27 13.26
CA ILE A 198 3.26 10.42 14.16
C ILE A 198 1.77 10.80 14.25
N PHE A 199 1.08 10.93 13.13
CA PHE A 199 -0.35 11.24 13.13
C PHE A 199 -1.18 10.13 13.77
N GLN A 200 -0.82 8.86 13.55
CA GLN A 200 -1.49 7.75 14.20
C GLN A 200 -1.34 7.79 15.72
N PHE A 201 -0.16 8.16 16.22
CA PHE A 201 0.06 8.38 17.65
C PHE A 201 -0.79 9.52 18.20
N ILE A 202 -0.85 10.65 17.47
CA ILE A 202 -1.67 11.81 17.87
C ILE A 202 -3.15 11.44 17.93
N ILE A 203 -3.66 10.71 16.94
CA ILE A 203 -5.08 10.35 16.88
C ILE A 203 -5.50 9.49 18.07
N ILE A 204 -4.71 8.48 18.40
CA ILE A 204 -5.03 7.53 19.47
C ILE A 204 -4.84 8.14 20.86
N GLN A 205 -3.79 8.94 21.05
CA GLN A 205 -3.45 9.46 22.37
C GLN A 205 -4.25 10.71 22.75
N PHE A 206 -4.58 11.57 21.77
CA PHE A 206 -5.17 12.89 22.02
C PHE A 206 -6.56 13.11 21.40
N LEU A 207 -6.93 12.41 20.31
CA LEU A 207 -8.21 12.60 19.62
C LEU A 207 -9.22 11.47 19.92
N GLY A 208 -9.16 10.88 21.12
CA GLY A 208 -10.05 9.80 21.55
C GLY A 208 -11.54 10.10 21.39
N SER A 209 -11.96 11.33 21.72
CA SER A 209 -13.37 11.78 21.61
C SER A 209 -13.86 11.95 20.16
N PHE A 210 -12.97 12.26 19.21
CA PHE A 210 -13.32 12.42 17.80
C PHE A 210 -13.29 11.08 17.06
N ALA A 211 -12.31 10.24 17.35
CA ALA A 211 -12.07 8.97 16.67
C ALA A 211 -12.75 7.76 17.34
N ASN A 212 -13.47 7.97 18.46
CA ASN A 212 -13.96 6.90 19.35
C ASN A 212 -12.85 5.89 19.69
N THR A 213 -11.73 6.40 20.20
CA THR A 213 -10.56 5.59 20.59
C THR A 213 -10.19 5.83 22.04
N THR A 214 -9.53 4.85 22.64
CA THR A 214 -8.95 4.95 24.00
C THR A 214 -7.43 5.04 23.94
N PRO A 215 -6.79 5.80 24.84
CA PRO A 215 -5.34 5.82 24.92
C PRO A 215 -4.79 4.40 25.15
N LEU A 216 -3.95 3.95 24.22
CA LEU A 216 -3.35 2.61 24.28
C LEU A 216 -2.13 2.60 25.20
N THR A 217 -1.95 1.51 25.93
CA THR A 217 -0.75 1.26 26.71
C THR A 217 0.46 0.96 25.82
N PHE A 218 1.67 1.15 26.34
CA PHE A 218 2.90 0.85 25.61
C PHE A 218 2.98 -0.60 25.11
N MET A 219 2.48 -1.55 25.90
CA MET A 219 2.41 -2.96 25.50
C MET A 219 1.46 -3.21 24.33
N GLN A 220 0.31 -2.53 24.30
CA GLN A 220 -0.65 -2.65 23.19
C GLN A 220 -0.09 -2.02 21.91
N TRP A 221 0.61 -0.88 22.01
CA TRP A 221 1.33 -0.29 20.88
C TRP A 221 2.36 -1.25 20.29
N PHE A 222 3.19 -1.84 21.15
CA PHE A 222 4.20 -2.80 20.71
C PHE A 222 3.56 -4.02 20.06
N ALA A 223 2.49 -4.56 20.65
CA ALA A 223 1.76 -5.69 20.08
C ALA A 223 1.19 -5.36 18.69
N SER A 224 0.57 -4.19 18.50
CA SER A 224 0.04 -3.76 17.21
C SER A 224 1.13 -3.61 16.14
N ILE A 225 2.26 -3.00 16.50
CA ILE A 225 3.42 -2.87 15.59
C ILE A 225 3.95 -4.25 15.22
N PHE A 226 4.08 -5.15 16.20
CA PHE A 226 4.57 -6.51 15.99
C PHE A 226 3.64 -7.30 15.07
N ILE A 227 2.32 -7.21 15.27
CA ILE A 227 1.33 -7.88 14.42
C ILE A 227 1.42 -7.34 12.98
N GLY A 228 1.54 -6.02 12.81
CA GLY A 228 1.78 -5.42 11.51
C GLY A 228 3.06 -5.94 10.85
N PHE A 229 4.15 -6.03 11.63
CA PHE A 229 5.44 -6.52 11.15
C PHE A 229 5.38 -7.98 10.67
N VAL A 230 4.59 -8.84 11.34
CA VAL A 230 4.35 -10.23 10.90
C VAL A 230 3.74 -10.30 9.49
N GLY A 231 3.04 -9.25 9.04
CA GLY A 231 2.54 -9.15 7.66
C GLY A 231 3.64 -9.12 6.59
N MET A 232 4.85 -8.63 6.91
CA MET A 232 5.95 -8.54 5.94
C MET A 232 6.56 -9.91 5.58
N PRO A 233 6.92 -10.79 6.52
CA PRO A 233 7.35 -12.16 6.19
C PRO A 233 6.34 -12.91 5.34
N VAL A 234 5.04 -12.74 5.62
CA VAL A 234 3.97 -13.34 4.82
C VAL A 234 3.96 -12.75 3.41
N ALA A 235 4.20 -11.45 3.26
CA ALA A 235 4.35 -10.82 1.96
C ALA A 235 5.49 -11.42 1.13
N VAL A 236 6.64 -11.62 1.78
CA VAL A 236 7.80 -12.25 1.17
C VAL A 236 7.47 -13.69 0.76
N ALA A 237 6.81 -14.46 1.63
CA ALA A 237 6.39 -15.82 1.33
C ALA A 237 5.43 -15.89 0.14
N VAL A 238 4.45 -14.98 0.05
CA VAL A 238 3.53 -14.89 -1.10
C VAL A 238 4.28 -14.55 -2.39
N LYS A 239 5.29 -13.69 -2.32
CA LYS A 239 6.14 -13.36 -3.49
C LYS A 239 6.99 -14.55 -3.96
N MET A 240 7.42 -15.42 -3.04
CA MET A 240 8.20 -16.63 -3.35
C MET A 240 7.39 -17.71 -4.08
N ILE A 241 6.06 -17.71 -4.00
CA ILE A 241 5.22 -18.70 -4.70
C ILE A 241 5.34 -18.46 -6.22
N PRO A 242 5.98 -19.35 -7.00
CA PRO A 242 6.23 -19.11 -8.41
C PRO A 242 4.92 -19.05 -9.21
N HIS A 243 4.82 -18.05 -10.09
CA HIS A 243 3.72 -17.95 -11.05
C HIS A 243 3.94 -18.98 -12.17
N ARG A 244 3.59 -20.24 -11.92
CA ARG A 244 3.66 -21.30 -12.96
C ARG A 244 2.44 -21.34 -13.88
N LEU A 245 1.58 -20.31 -13.90
CA LEU A 245 0.26 -20.42 -14.55
C LEU A 245 0.03 -19.57 -15.80
N CYS A 246 1.01 -18.80 -16.30
CA CYS A 246 0.76 -18.03 -17.53
C CYS A 246 2.04 -17.65 -18.32
N VAL A 247 3.00 -18.56 -18.49
CA VAL A 247 4.07 -18.39 -19.51
C VAL A 247 3.72 -19.11 -20.82
N GLU A 248 2.67 -19.95 -20.83
CA GLU A 248 2.37 -20.80 -21.99
C GLU A 248 1.38 -20.20 -23.01
N ARG A 249 0.96 -18.94 -22.86
CA ARG A 249 -0.04 -18.31 -23.78
C ARG A 249 0.45 -17.13 -24.61
N GLU A 250 1.67 -16.62 -24.43
CA GLU A 250 2.17 -15.51 -25.28
C GLU A 250 3.10 -15.97 -26.43
N HIS A 251 3.29 -17.27 -26.63
CA HIS A 251 4.04 -17.83 -27.76
C HIS A 251 3.18 -18.48 -28.86
N LYS A 252 1.91 -18.08 -28.99
CA LYS A 252 1.06 -18.51 -30.11
C LYS A 252 0.31 -17.36 -30.77
#